data_AF-A0A8C8D9E6-F1
#
_entry.id   AF-A0A8C8D9E6-F1
#
_cell.length_a   1.000
_cell.length_b   1.000
_cell.length_c   1.000
_cell.angle_alpha   90.00
_cell.angle_beta   90.00
_cell.angle_gamma   90.00
#
_symmetry.space_group_name_H-M   'P 1'
#
loop_
_entity.id
_entity.type
_entity.pdbx_description
1 polymer ?
#
loop_
_entity_poly.entity_id
_entity_poly.type
_entity_poly.pdbx_seq_one_letter_code
_entity_poly.pdbx_strand_id
1 'polypeptide(L)'
;MVRKALLKNSQASSTDGMRSMSFQDTPARSISLTVMRGGRLVADPLRMQAMSNRCSDVQKALCFQGEPVDESSVKKMILTFEKRSYKNQELRIKFPDTPGRFMETELDLNDIIQEMHVIATMPDLYHLLVELNAVHSLLGLLSHENTDILSFKDVVDLLQELTDIDTLHESEEGAEVLIDSLLEGQVVALLVQNMERLDEQVKEEADGVYNTLAIIENMAEFRPGLCTEAAQQGLMQWLLKRIKAKIPFDANKLYCSEILAILLQNNDSTRELLGELDGIDVLLQQLSVFKRHNPATAEEQEMMENLFDALCSCLMLAANRDRFLRGEGLQLMNLMLREKKMSRTSALKVLDHGMIGPEGSDDCHKFVDILGLRTIFPLFMKTPKKMRKAGTVDKEHEEHVCSIIASCLQNLKAQQRTRLLSKFTENDCEKVDRLMELHFKYLEAVQLADKRIEGEKHDMVKRGEILDDVMEDEFYLRRLDAGLFVLQLLCYIMVEISNSGISQLQQRVHQILNLRGGSVKVVRHIMREYAENIGDGKSEEFKESEQKRIMDLLENF
;
A
#
# COMPACT_ATOMS: atom_id res chain seq x y z
N MET A 1 -17.85 -61.34 -12.30
CA MET A 1 -17.95 -62.28 -11.17
C MET A 1 -17.36 -61.56 -9.96
N VAL A 2 -18.18 -60.88 -9.14
CA VAL A 2 -19.00 -61.49 -8.04
C VAL A 2 -18.03 -61.90 -6.93
N ARG A 3 -18.08 -61.45 -5.68
CA ARG A 3 -19.08 -60.84 -4.76
C ARG A 3 -18.27 -60.65 -3.46
N LYS A 4 -18.48 -59.70 -2.55
CA LYS A 4 -19.65 -59.39 -1.69
C LYS A 4 -19.10 -58.29 -0.76
N ALA A 5 -19.59 -57.06 -0.62
CA ALA A 5 -20.97 -56.56 -0.49
C ALA A 5 -21.74 -57.24 0.65
N LEU A 6 -22.12 -56.46 1.67
CA LEU A 6 -23.52 -56.12 2.02
C LEU A 6 -23.47 -55.03 3.13
N LEU A 7 -23.93 -53.79 2.89
CA LEU A 7 -25.34 -53.34 2.80
C LEU A 7 -26.01 -53.37 4.20
N LYS A 8 -26.78 -52.37 4.67
CA LYS A 8 -27.80 -51.59 3.96
C LYS A 8 -28.45 -50.54 4.89
N ASN A 9 -28.83 -49.42 4.29
CA ASN A 9 -30.09 -48.65 4.44
C ASN A 9 -30.53 -48.04 5.78
N SER A 10 -30.80 -46.72 5.76
CA SER A 10 -32.15 -46.15 5.51
C SER A 10 -32.08 -44.61 5.66
N GLN A 11 -32.08 -43.85 4.56
CA GLN A 11 -33.22 -43.12 3.99
C GLN A 11 -33.84 -41.99 4.86
N ALA A 12 -33.62 -40.76 4.37
CA ALA A 12 -34.64 -39.85 3.79
C ALA A 12 -34.98 -38.53 4.51
N SER A 13 -35.07 -37.52 3.64
CA SER A 13 -35.65 -36.17 3.75
C SER A 13 -34.85 -35.15 4.58
N SER A 14 -34.75 -33.87 4.25
CA SER A 14 -35.10 -33.01 3.11
C SER A 14 -34.77 -31.57 3.56
N THR A 15 -34.56 -30.65 2.63
CA THR A 15 -34.69 -29.17 2.74
C THR A 15 -33.48 -28.32 3.19
N ASP A 16 -33.08 -27.49 2.22
CA ASP A 16 -32.64 -26.10 2.27
C ASP A 16 -31.36 -25.66 2.99
N GLY A 17 -30.45 -25.13 2.15
CA GLY A 17 -29.28 -24.38 2.58
C GLY A 17 -28.25 -24.18 1.48
N MET A 18 -28.66 -23.67 0.30
CA MET A 18 -27.72 -23.09 -0.66
C MET A 18 -26.97 -21.93 0.02
N ARG A 19 -25.71 -22.16 0.42
CA ARG A 19 -24.73 -21.08 0.62
C ARG A 19 -23.87 -21.00 -0.63
N SER A 20 -24.21 -20.03 -1.47
CA SER A 20 -23.37 -19.50 -2.54
C SER A 20 -22.04 -19.03 -1.95
N MET A 21 -20.94 -19.74 -2.23
CA MET A 21 -19.60 -19.19 -2.10
C MET A 21 -19.34 -18.30 -3.31
N SER A 22 -19.57 -17.01 -3.14
CA SER A 22 -19.13 -15.97 -4.08
C SER A 22 -17.62 -15.79 -3.92
N PHE A 23 -16.85 -16.45 -4.78
CA PHE A 23 -15.45 -16.15 -5.01
C PHE A 23 -15.38 -14.83 -5.81
N GLN A 24 -15.25 -13.72 -5.10
CA GLN A 24 -14.78 -12.45 -5.64
C GLN A 24 -13.29 -12.40 -5.36
N ASP A 25 -12.46 -12.88 -6.28
CA ASP A 25 -11.02 -12.59 -6.31
C ASP A 25 -10.45 -13.05 -7.65
N THR A 26 -10.29 -12.10 -8.59
CA THR A 26 -9.37 -12.14 -9.74
C THR A 26 -9.19 -10.70 -10.26
N PRO A 27 -8.02 -10.34 -10.82
CA PRO A 27 -7.32 -9.09 -10.55
C PRO A 27 -7.81 -7.92 -11.39
N ALA A 28 -8.93 -7.38 -10.96
CA ALA A 28 -9.55 -6.18 -11.46
C ALA A 28 -8.84 -4.91 -10.94
N ARG A 29 -7.78 -4.46 -11.63
CA ARG A 29 -6.84 -3.39 -11.20
C ARG A 29 -5.95 -3.75 -10.01
N SER A 30 -5.24 -4.87 -10.11
CA SER A 30 -3.88 -4.94 -9.57
C SER A 30 -2.89 -4.74 -10.72
N ILE A 31 -2.80 -3.52 -11.25
CA ILE A 31 -1.48 -3.10 -11.74
C ILE A 31 -0.62 -3.24 -10.52
N SER A 32 0.31 -4.18 -10.57
CA SER A 32 1.37 -4.36 -9.61
C SER A 32 1.84 -2.99 -9.09
N LEU A 33 1.34 -2.61 -7.92
CA LEU A 33 2.20 -2.19 -6.83
C LEU A 33 3.02 -3.43 -6.44
N THR A 34 3.82 -3.91 -7.39
CA THR A 34 5.12 -4.44 -7.04
C THR A 34 5.78 -3.23 -6.41
N VAL A 35 5.63 -3.11 -5.09
CA VAL A 35 6.69 -2.56 -4.27
C VAL A 35 7.93 -3.22 -4.84
N MET A 36 8.71 -2.46 -5.61
CA MET A 36 10.05 -2.87 -5.94
C MET A 36 10.74 -3.03 -4.58
N ARG A 37 10.71 -4.26 -4.04
CA ARG A 37 11.81 -4.86 -3.27
C ARG A 37 13.01 -4.92 -4.23
N GLY A 38 13.50 -3.75 -4.59
CA GLY A 38 14.66 -3.46 -5.41
C GLY A 38 15.66 -2.58 -4.68
N GLY A 39 15.34 -2.16 -3.45
CA GLY A 39 16.34 -1.86 -2.44
C GLY A 39 16.78 -3.19 -1.85
N ARG A 40 18.04 -3.59 -2.08
CA ARG A 40 18.69 -4.49 -1.13
C ARG A 40 18.46 -3.87 0.24
N LEU A 41 17.85 -4.59 1.16
CA LEU A 41 18.14 -4.46 2.58
C LEU A 41 19.65 -4.69 2.72
N VAL A 42 20.44 -3.65 2.43
CA VAL A 42 21.76 -3.56 3.01
C VAL A 42 21.42 -3.27 4.45
N ALA A 43 21.50 -4.32 5.28
CA ALA A 43 21.37 -4.21 6.72
C ALA A 43 22.17 -2.97 7.15
N ASP A 44 21.43 -1.94 7.56
CA ASP A 44 21.99 -0.66 7.94
C ASP A 44 23.02 -0.94 9.06
N PRO A 45 24.27 -0.45 8.95
CA PRO A 45 25.24 -0.60 10.02
C PRO A 45 24.72 -0.10 11.37
N LEU A 46 23.83 0.89 11.42
CA LEU A 46 23.19 1.35 12.65
C LEU A 46 22.07 0.38 13.11
N ARG A 47 21.27 -0.19 12.21
CA ARG A 47 20.34 -1.31 12.49
C ARG A 47 21.06 -2.57 12.97
N MET A 48 22.21 -2.92 12.38
CA MET A 48 23.11 -4.01 12.81
C MET A 48 23.85 -3.69 14.09
N GLN A 49 24.18 -2.43 14.38
CA GLN A 49 24.88 -2.02 15.59
C GLN A 49 23.90 -1.82 16.76
N ALA A 50 22.66 -1.41 16.49
CA ALA A 50 21.54 -1.43 17.43
C ALA A 50 21.07 -2.86 17.69
N MET A 51 21.00 -3.73 16.67
CA MET A 51 20.76 -5.17 16.85
C MET A 51 21.96 -5.89 17.46
N SER A 52 23.20 -5.48 17.24
CA SER A 52 24.39 -6.08 17.88
C SER A 52 24.54 -5.64 19.33
N ASN A 53 24.15 -4.40 19.66
CA ASN A 53 24.10 -3.94 21.04
C ASN A 53 22.89 -4.54 21.78
N ARG A 54 21.71 -4.65 21.13
CA ARG A 54 20.57 -5.41 21.68
C ARG A 54 20.86 -6.90 21.79
N CYS A 55 21.53 -7.51 20.81
CA CYS A 55 21.97 -8.91 20.88
C CYS A 55 22.98 -9.10 22.01
N SER A 56 23.78 -8.09 22.39
CA SER A 56 24.67 -8.17 23.56
C SER A 56 23.95 -8.12 24.91
N ASP A 57 22.77 -7.50 25.00
CA ASP A 57 21.94 -7.48 26.20
C ASP A 57 20.95 -8.66 26.24
N VAL A 58 20.43 -9.11 25.08
CA VAL A 58 19.72 -10.38 24.91
C VAL A 58 20.66 -11.57 25.17
N GLN A 59 21.96 -11.48 24.83
CA GLN A 59 22.95 -12.48 25.23
C GLN A 59 23.29 -12.49 26.71
N LYS A 60 23.01 -11.40 27.45
CA LYS A 60 23.04 -11.43 28.91
C LYS A 60 21.78 -12.08 29.48
N ALA A 61 20.62 -11.95 28.83
CA ALA A 61 19.41 -12.70 29.18
C ALA A 61 19.52 -14.21 28.86
N LEU A 62 20.26 -14.58 27.81
CA LEU A 62 20.55 -15.97 27.41
C LEU A 62 21.46 -16.76 28.39
N CYS A 63 21.87 -16.16 29.52
CA CYS A 63 22.58 -16.87 30.59
C CYS A 63 21.66 -17.52 31.64
N PHE A 64 20.34 -17.43 31.50
CA PHE A 64 19.42 -18.30 32.24
C PHE A 64 19.38 -19.69 31.58
N GLN A 65 20.35 -20.55 31.94
CA GLN A 65 20.13 -22.00 31.87
C GLN A 65 19.12 -22.39 32.95
N GLY A 66 17.84 -22.12 32.69
CA GLY A 66 16.69 -22.58 33.47
C GLY A 66 15.89 -23.60 32.67
N GLU A 67 15.20 -24.52 33.35
CA GLU A 67 14.24 -25.44 32.74
C GLU A 67 13.24 -24.69 31.83
N PRO A 68 12.73 -25.33 30.75
CA PRO A 68 11.73 -24.69 29.89
C PRO A 68 10.58 -24.20 30.78
N VAL A 69 10.26 -22.91 30.67
CA VAL A 69 9.19 -22.28 31.45
C VAL A 69 7.92 -23.09 31.18
N ASP A 70 7.38 -23.71 32.21
CA ASP A 70 6.18 -24.52 32.10
C ASP A 70 4.93 -23.66 32.32
N GLU A 71 3.75 -24.18 31.95
CA GLU A 71 2.46 -23.53 32.14
C GLU A 71 2.27 -23.02 33.59
N SER A 72 2.79 -23.79 34.56
CA SER A 72 2.71 -23.45 35.98
C SER A 72 3.57 -22.23 36.36
N SER A 73 4.75 -22.11 35.75
CA SER A 73 5.64 -20.95 35.92
C SER A 73 5.04 -19.69 35.30
N VAL A 74 4.46 -19.77 34.10
CA VAL A 74 3.76 -18.62 33.47
C VAL A 74 2.59 -18.15 34.34
N LYS A 75 1.74 -19.08 34.81
CA LYS A 75 0.62 -18.72 35.73
C LYS A 75 1.12 -18.03 37.00
N LYS A 76 2.21 -18.52 37.59
CA LYS A 76 2.81 -17.90 38.79
C LYS A 76 3.35 -16.50 38.50
N MET A 77 3.95 -16.29 37.33
CA MET A 77 4.46 -15.01 36.87
C MET A 77 3.32 -14.00 36.72
N ILE A 78 2.25 -14.38 36.01
CA ILE A 78 1.05 -13.55 35.83
C ILE A 78 0.40 -13.18 37.18
N LEU A 79 0.22 -14.15 38.08
CA LEU A 79 -0.34 -13.88 39.41
C LEU A 79 0.55 -12.96 40.26
N THR A 80 1.87 -13.02 40.05
CA THR A 80 2.82 -12.12 40.72
C THR A 80 2.70 -10.71 40.15
N PHE A 81 2.57 -10.58 38.83
CA PHE A 81 2.31 -9.31 38.15
C PHE A 81 1.03 -8.65 38.67
N GLU A 82 -0.09 -9.38 38.70
CA GLU A 82 -1.37 -8.88 39.23
C GLU A 82 -1.25 -8.38 40.67
N LYS A 83 -0.55 -9.13 41.53
CA LYS A 83 -0.32 -8.75 42.92
C LYS A 83 0.53 -7.49 43.06
N ARG A 84 1.58 -7.34 42.24
CA ARG A 84 2.47 -6.17 42.25
C ARG A 84 1.74 -4.94 41.68
N SER A 85 0.97 -5.11 40.60
CA SER A 85 0.14 -4.08 39.99
C SER A 85 -0.90 -3.54 40.99
N TYR A 86 -1.66 -4.43 41.63
CA TYR A 86 -2.66 -4.04 42.64
C TYR A 86 -2.03 -3.28 43.81
N LYS A 87 -0.90 -3.75 44.34
CA LYS A 87 -0.21 -3.10 45.46
C LYS A 87 0.34 -1.72 45.08
N ASN A 88 0.87 -1.57 43.86
CA ASN A 88 1.33 -0.29 43.34
C ASN A 88 0.15 0.70 43.25
N GLN A 89 -0.96 0.27 42.63
CA GLN A 89 -2.17 1.09 42.50
C GLN A 89 -2.73 1.51 43.87
N GLU A 90 -2.79 0.58 44.83
CA GLU A 90 -3.25 0.86 46.20
C GLU A 90 -2.39 1.94 46.89
N LEU A 91 -1.07 1.88 46.76
CA LEU A 91 -0.17 2.86 47.36
C LEU A 91 -0.24 4.22 46.67
N ARG A 92 -0.45 4.27 45.35
CA ARG A 92 -0.65 5.52 44.61
C ARG A 92 -1.94 6.23 45.01
N ILE A 93 -3.02 5.48 45.23
CA ILE A 93 -4.29 6.02 45.76
C ILE A 93 -4.11 6.51 47.21
N LYS A 94 -3.34 5.79 48.03
CA LYS A 94 -3.10 6.17 49.44
C LYS A 94 -2.16 7.36 49.60
N PHE A 95 -1.19 7.51 48.70
CA PHE A 95 -0.12 8.52 48.80
C PHE A 95 0.10 9.28 47.47
N PRO A 96 -0.92 9.98 46.93
CA PRO A 96 -0.87 10.57 45.60
C PRO A 96 0.26 11.60 45.43
N ASP A 97 0.50 12.43 46.45
CA ASP A 97 1.50 13.52 46.41
C ASP A 97 2.87 13.12 46.97
N THR A 98 3.13 11.82 47.23
CA THR A 98 4.39 11.36 47.85
C THR A 98 5.04 10.22 47.07
N PRO A 99 5.73 10.51 45.95
CA PRO A 99 6.36 9.51 45.09
C PRO A 99 7.30 8.53 45.82
N GLY A 100 8.05 9.01 46.81
CA GLY A 100 8.94 8.15 47.59
C GLY A 100 8.25 7.02 48.38
N ARG A 101 6.92 7.03 48.53
CA ARG A 101 6.16 5.98 49.23
C ARG A 101 5.74 4.82 48.34
N PHE A 102 5.69 5.00 47.02
CA PHE A 102 5.30 3.96 46.06
C PHE A 102 6.42 3.61 45.07
N MET A 103 7.54 4.35 45.08
CA MET A 103 8.71 4.09 44.24
C MET A 103 9.21 2.63 44.30
N GLU A 104 9.32 2.04 45.49
CA GLU A 104 9.80 0.66 45.64
C GLU A 104 8.83 -0.35 45.00
N THR A 105 7.52 -0.11 45.11
CA THR A 105 6.52 -0.94 44.44
C THR A 105 6.42 -0.70 42.94
N GLU A 106 6.93 0.42 42.45
CA GLU A 106 7.01 0.75 41.02
C GLU A 106 8.20 0.04 40.36
N LEU A 107 9.35 0.01 41.04
CA LEU A 107 10.49 -0.81 40.65
C LEU A 107 10.15 -2.30 40.70
N ASP A 108 9.47 -2.77 41.76
CA ASP A 108 9.00 -4.16 41.82
C ASP A 108 8.06 -4.50 40.64
N LEU A 109 7.16 -3.58 40.28
CA LEU A 109 6.25 -3.77 39.14
C LEU A 109 7.00 -3.80 37.81
N ASN A 110 8.01 -2.96 37.66
CA ASN A 110 8.89 -2.95 36.51
C ASN A 110 9.63 -4.28 36.33
N ASP A 111 10.27 -4.77 37.40
CA ASP A 111 11.05 -6.01 37.36
C ASP A 111 10.21 -7.20 36.90
N ILE A 112 8.94 -7.30 37.31
CA ILE A 112 8.07 -8.40 36.86
C ILE A 112 7.63 -8.25 35.41
N ILE A 113 7.44 -7.01 34.91
CA ILE A 113 7.15 -6.77 33.49
C ILE A 113 8.36 -7.20 32.65
N GLN A 114 9.58 -6.89 33.09
CA GLN A 114 10.81 -7.36 32.46
C GLN A 114 10.92 -8.89 32.46
N GLU A 115 10.58 -9.55 33.57
CA GLU A 115 10.53 -11.02 33.63
C GLU A 115 9.48 -11.62 32.65
N MET A 116 8.37 -10.93 32.41
CA MET A 116 7.29 -11.38 31.52
C MET A 116 7.68 -11.44 30.04
N HIS A 117 8.79 -10.81 29.61
CA HIS A 117 9.28 -10.92 28.23
C HIS A 117 9.55 -12.36 27.80
N VAL A 118 9.88 -13.25 28.75
CA VAL A 118 10.06 -14.69 28.44
C VAL A 118 8.78 -15.34 27.90
N ILE A 119 7.61 -14.77 28.17
CA ILE A 119 6.33 -15.28 27.66
C ILE A 119 6.26 -15.11 26.13
N ALA A 120 6.89 -14.07 25.57
CA ALA A 120 6.95 -13.85 24.12
C ALA A 120 7.65 -14.98 23.35
N THR A 121 8.50 -15.77 24.01
CA THR A 121 9.13 -16.94 23.38
C THR A 121 8.22 -18.18 23.40
N MET A 122 6.98 -18.06 23.87
CA MET A 122 6.03 -19.17 24.08
C MET A 122 4.59 -18.77 23.72
N PRO A 123 4.30 -18.49 22.43
CA PRO A 123 3.00 -17.98 21.99
C PRO A 123 1.83 -18.96 22.23
N ASP A 124 2.09 -20.27 22.34
CA ASP A 124 1.09 -21.28 22.73
C ASP A 124 0.43 -20.98 24.09
N LEU A 125 1.13 -20.26 24.97
CA LEU A 125 0.68 -19.94 26.32
C LEU A 125 -0.03 -18.58 26.42
N TYR A 126 -0.22 -17.85 25.31
CA TYR A 126 -0.87 -16.54 25.31
C TYR A 126 -2.31 -16.56 25.81
N HIS A 127 -3.03 -17.67 25.64
CA HIS A 127 -4.37 -17.86 26.21
C HIS A 127 -4.38 -17.63 27.74
N LEU A 128 -3.29 -17.94 28.45
CA LEU A 128 -3.18 -17.70 29.89
C LEU A 128 -3.14 -16.21 30.25
N LEU A 129 -2.55 -15.37 29.40
CA LEU A 129 -2.54 -13.91 29.59
C LEU A 129 -3.96 -13.35 29.52
N VAL A 130 -4.78 -13.91 28.64
CA VAL A 130 -6.18 -13.49 28.46
C VAL A 130 -7.07 -14.05 29.57
N GLU A 131 -7.00 -15.36 29.85
CA GLU A 131 -7.80 -16.01 30.90
C GLU A 131 -7.57 -15.43 32.30
N LEU A 132 -6.32 -15.05 32.60
CA LEU A 132 -5.94 -14.46 33.87
C LEU A 132 -6.06 -12.93 33.90
N ASN A 133 -6.64 -12.31 32.87
CA ASN A 133 -6.83 -10.86 32.72
C ASN A 133 -5.53 -10.01 32.75
N ALA A 134 -4.37 -10.62 32.47
CA ALA A 134 -3.10 -9.91 32.42
C ALA A 134 -3.10 -8.82 31.33
N VAL A 135 -3.73 -9.11 30.18
CA VAL A 135 -3.86 -8.14 29.07
C VAL A 135 -4.59 -6.87 29.53
N HIS A 136 -5.73 -7.02 30.20
CA HIS A 136 -6.50 -5.88 30.72
C HIS A 136 -5.70 -5.07 31.74
N SER A 137 -4.95 -5.73 32.62
CA SER A 137 -4.08 -5.06 33.59
C SER A 137 -2.92 -4.31 32.92
N LEU A 138 -2.28 -4.90 31.90
CA LEU A 138 -1.24 -4.23 31.10
C LEU A 138 -1.79 -2.98 30.40
N LEU A 139 -2.97 -3.08 29.78
CA LEU A 139 -3.65 -1.94 29.16
C LEU A 139 -4.06 -0.88 30.19
N GLY A 140 -4.44 -1.29 31.40
CA GLY A 140 -4.73 -0.38 32.52
C GLY A 140 -3.50 0.43 32.96
N LEU A 141 -2.30 -0.17 32.91
CA LEU A 141 -1.05 0.54 33.21
C LEU A 141 -0.74 1.62 32.17
N LEU A 142 -1.11 1.42 30.91
CA LEU A 142 -1.01 2.45 29.88
C LEU A 142 -1.91 3.66 30.19
N SER A 143 -3.07 3.50 30.83
CA SER A 143 -4.01 4.62 31.05
C SER A 143 -3.60 5.60 32.16
N HIS A 144 -2.62 5.24 33.00
CA HIS A 144 -2.37 5.94 34.26
C HIS A 144 -1.88 7.40 34.08
N GLU A 145 -2.33 8.34 34.93
CA GLU A 145 -2.08 9.78 34.78
C GLU A 145 -0.62 10.20 35.00
N ASN A 146 0.08 9.58 35.97
CA ASN A 146 1.53 9.77 36.14
C ASN A 146 2.28 8.51 35.68
N THR A 147 2.25 8.21 34.38
CA THR A 147 3.12 7.18 33.83
C THR A 147 4.57 7.65 34.00
N ASP A 148 5.26 7.12 35.01
CA ASP A 148 6.71 7.13 34.99
C ASP A 148 7.12 6.47 33.68
N ILE A 149 7.99 7.14 32.92
CA ILE A 149 8.41 6.75 31.56
C ILE A 149 8.81 5.27 31.50
N LEU A 150 9.39 4.76 32.60
CA LEU A 150 9.78 3.36 32.77
C LEU A 150 8.58 2.39 32.68
N SER A 151 7.53 2.58 33.48
CA SER A 151 6.36 1.68 33.46
C SER A 151 5.62 1.69 32.12
N PHE A 152 5.56 2.83 31.42
CA PHE A 152 4.96 2.88 30.09
C PHE A 152 5.81 2.15 29.06
N LYS A 153 7.10 2.52 29.00
CA LYS A 153 8.05 1.96 28.04
C LYS A 153 8.12 0.45 28.19
N ASP A 154 8.20 -0.07 29.41
CA ASP A 154 8.35 -1.51 29.60
C ASP A 154 7.08 -2.30 29.27
N VAL A 155 5.90 -1.70 29.45
CA VAL A 155 4.65 -2.31 28.94
C VAL A 155 4.60 -2.27 27.42
N VAL A 156 5.01 -1.17 26.78
CA VAL A 156 5.06 -1.06 25.32
C VAL A 156 6.10 -2.00 24.73
N ASP A 157 7.28 -2.10 25.34
CA ASP A 157 8.35 -3.02 24.92
C ASP A 157 7.87 -4.47 25.03
N LEU A 158 7.22 -4.84 26.14
CA LEU A 158 6.62 -6.17 26.30
C LEU A 158 5.55 -6.43 25.24
N LEU A 159 4.63 -5.48 25.01
CA LEU A 159 3.60 -5.62 23.97
C LEU A 159 4.21 -5.74 22.58
N GLN A 160 5.29 -5.02 22.28
CA GLN A 160 5.99 -5.09 21.01
C GLN A 160 6.59 -6.48 20.78
N GLU A 161 7.21 -7.09 21.79
CA GLU A 161 7.74 -8.45 21.68
C GLU A 161 6.64 -9.50 21.62
N LEU A 162 5.57 -9.35 22.41
CA LEU A 162 4.42 -10.26 22.36
C LEU A 162 3.71 -10.24 21.00
N THR A 163 3.75 -9.10 20.32
CA THR A 163 3.15 -8.90 19.01
C THR A 163 4.14 -9.05 17.86
N ASP A 164 5.38 -9.49 18.08
CA ASP A 164 6.34 -9.67 16.99
C ASP A 164 5.81 -10.66 15.93
N ILE A 165 5.92 -10.31 14.65
CA ILE A 165 5.28 -11.07 13.58
C ILE A 165 5.85 -12.48 13.42
N ASP A 166 7.15 -12.66 13.67
CA ASP A 166 7.77 -13.98 13.61
C ASP A 166 7.24 -14.85 14.76
N THR A 167 7.07 -14.28 15.95
CA THR A 167 6.47 -14.93 17.11
C THR A 167 4.99 -15.29 16.90
N LEU A 168 4.18 -14.37 16.35
CA LEU A 168 2.75 -14.63 16.11
C LEU A 168 2.52 -15.78 15.13
N HIS A 169 3.41 -15.99 14.18
CA HIS A 169 3.33 -17.11 13.23
C HIS A 169 3.76 -18.47 13.82
N GLU A 170 4.39 -18.51 14.99
CA GLU A 170 4.71 -19.79 15.65
C GLU A 170 3.46 -20.47 16.22
N SER A 171 2.43 -19.71 16.63
CA SER A 171 1.16 -20.22 17.15
C SER A 171 -0.01 -19.31 16.82
N GLU A 172 -0.75 -19.65 15.76
CA GLU A 172 -1.89 -18.86 15.26
C GLU A 172 -3.03 -18.80 16.29
N GLU A 173 -3.32 -19.89 17.00
CA GLU A 173 -4.38 -19.94 18.03
C GLU A 173 -4.06 -19.01 19.22
N GLY A 174 -2.82 -19.02 19.70
CA GLY A 174 -2.38 -18.13 20.78
C GLY A 174 -2.35 -16.66 20.37
N ALA A 175 -1.88 -16.39 19.15
CA ALA A 175 -1.87 -15.07 18.55
C ALA A 175 -3.29 -14.49 18.39
N GLU A 176 -4.24 -15.28 17.86
CA GLU A 176 -5.61 -14.83 17.64
C GLU A 176 -6.27 -14.40 18.95
N VAL A 177 -6.15 -15.20 20.01
CA VAL A 177 -6.73 -14.92 21.33
C VAL A 177 -6.11 -13.66 21.96
N LEU A 178 -4.79 -13.46 21.83
CA LEU A 178 -4.13 -12.26 22.33
C LEU A 178 -4.59 -11.00 21.58
N ILE A 179 -4.60 -11.05 20.25
CA ILE A 179 -4.96 -9.92 19.39
C ILE A 179 -6.43 -9.54 19.58
N ASP A 180 -7.33 -10.53 19.71
CA ASP A 180 -8.74 -10.29 20.06
C ASP A 180 -8.85 -9.52 21.38
N SER A 181 -8.18 -9.99 22.43
CA SER A 181 -8.23 -9.32 23.74
C SER A 181 -7.65 -7.90 23.72
N LEU A 182 -6.60 -7.66 22.91
CA LEU A 182 -6.01 -6.32 22.75
C LEU A 182 -6.98 -5.35 22.03
N LEU A 183 -7.67 -5.83 20.99
CA LEU A 183 -8.65 -5.04 20.26
C LEU A 183 -9.89 -4.75 21.11
N GLU A 184 -10.42 -5.74 21.84
CA GLU A 184 -11.50 -5.55 22.81
C GLU A 184 -11.14 -4.51 23.88
N GLY A 185 -9.88 -4.50 24.32
CA GLY A 185 -9.33 -3.52 25.25
C GLY A 185 -9.02 -2.15 24.66
N GLN A 186 -9.33 -1.90 23.37
CA GLN A 186 -9.03 -0.65 22.66
C GLN A 186 -7.57 -0.23 22.76
N VAL A 187 -6.65 -1.18 22.55
CA VAL A 187 -5.19 -0.95 22.68
C VAL A 187 -4.72 0.26 21.86
N VAL A 188 -5.25 0.48 20.66
CA VAL A 188 -4.80 1.59 19.79
C VAL A 188 -5.17 2.94 20.40
N ALA A 189 -6.40 3.10 20.90
CA ALA A 189 -6.82 4.33 21.58
C ALA A 189 -5.93 4.64 22.80
N LEU A 190 -5.60 3.61 23.59
CA LEU A 190 -4.75 3.75 24.77
C LEU A 190 -3.30 4.11 24.40
N LEU A 191 -2.75 3.45 23.39
CA LEU A 191 -1.41 3.75 22.86
C LEU A 191 -1.34 5.19 22.32
N VAL A 192 -2.33 5.61 21.54
CA VAL A 192 -2.42 6.98 21.00
C VAL A 192 -2.52 8.02 22.11
N GLN A 193 -3.37 7.79 23.11
CA GLN A 193 -3.51 8.68 24.27
C GLN A 193 -2.18 8.88 25.01
N ASN A 194 -1.35 7.83 25.09
CA ASN A 194 -0.03 7.92 25.69
C ASN A 194 0.97 8.65 24.81
N MET A 195 1.01 8.36 23.51
CA MET A 195 1.89 9.06 22.58
C MET A 195 1.66 10.58 22.57
N GLU A 196 0.47 11.08 22.91
CA GLU A 196 0.22 12.51 23.05
C GLU A 196 0.94 13.18 24.22
N ARG A 197 1.38 12.40 25.22
CA ARG A 197 2.03 12.88 26.44
C ARG A 197 3.56 12.81 26.38
N LEU A 198 4.11 12.01 25.46
CA LEU A 198 5.55 11.77 25.34
C LEU A 198 6.28 12.96 24.71
N ASP A 199 7.45 13.28 25.24
CA ASP A 199 8.41 14.25 24.71
C ASP A 199 9.55 13.54 23.96
N GLU A 200 9.49 13.57 22.64
CA GLU A 200 10.49 12.94 21.76
C GLU A 200 11.88 13.60 21.82
N GLN A 201 12.07 14.67 22.60
CA GLN A 201 13.42 15.16 22.94
C GLN A 201 14.15 14.24 23.93
N VAL A 202 13.40 13.45 24.70
CA VAL A 202 13.93 12.41 25.58
C VAL A 202 14.04 11.12 24.76
N LYS A 203 15.25 10.55 24.71
CA LYS A 203 15.52 9.40 23.84
C LYS A 203 14.65 8.20 24.21
N GLU A 204 14.49 7.94 25.50
CA GLU A 204 13.69 6.83 26.02
C GLU A 204 12.20 6.97 25.63
N GLU A 205 11.68 8.19 25.60
CA GLU A 205 10.30 8.47 25.18
C GLU A 205 10.13 8.40 23.65
N ALA A 206 11.15 8.84 22.90
CA ALA A 206 11.18 8.67 21.45
C ALA A 206 11.22 7.19 21.04
N ASP A 207 11.96 6.35 21.78
CA ASP A 207 11.97 4.89 21.60
C ASP A 207 10.59 4.28 21.93
N GLY A 208 9.88 4.82 22.94
CA GLY A 208 8.51 4.43 23.26
C GLY A 208 7.50 4.73 22.14
N VAL A 209 7.63 5.87 21.46
CA VAL A 209 6.85 6.17 20.24
C VAL A 209 7.17 5.17 19.14
N TYR A 210 8.44 4.87 18.92
CA TYR A 210 8.88 3.91 17.90
C TYR A 210 8.26 2.52 18.15
N ASN A 211 8.35 2.01 19.38
CA ASN A 211 7.81 0.69 19.72
C ASN A 211 6.28 0.67 19.66
N THR A 212 5.61 1.80 19.95
CA THR A 212 4.17 1.94 19.74
C THR A 212 3.78 1.77 18.26
N LEU A 213 4.53 2.39 17.35
CA LEU A 213 4.31 2.23 15.91
C LEU A 213 4.61 0.80 15.46
N ALA A 214 5.61 0.12 16.05
CA ALA A 214 5.91 -1.27 15.77
C ALA A 214 4.80 -2.24 16.19
N ILE A 215 4.18 -2.04 17.35
CA ILE A 215 2.99 -2.82 17.75
C ILE A 215 1.90 -2.68 16.69
N ILE A 216 1.63 -1.44 16.23
CA ILE A 216 0.60 -1.18 15.22
C ILE A 216 0.95 -1.86 13.89
N GLU A 217 2.20 -1.79 13.45
CA GLU A 217 2.68 -2.47 12.23
C GLU A 217 2.44 -3.98 12.33
N ASN A 218 2.92 -4.62 13.39
CA ASN A 218 2.82 -6.06 13.55
C ASN A 218 1.37 -6.52 13.61
N MET A 219 0.54 -5.80 14.38
CA MET A 219 -0.88 -6.10 14.46
C MET A 219 -1.53 -5.95 13.08
N ALA A 220 -1.22 -4.88 12.33
CA ALA A 220 -1.81 -4.60 11.02
C ALA A 220 -1.40 -5.64 9.97
N GLU A 221 -0.17 -6.15 10.05
CA GLU A 221 0.32 -7.24 9.20
C GLU A 221 -0.40 -8.56 9.52
N PHE A 222 -0.57 -8.89 10.81
CA PHE A 222 -1.27 -10.10 11.23
C PHE A 222 -2.78 -10.06 10.93
N ARG A 223 -3.43 -8.91 11.18
CA ARG A 223 -4.88 -8.73 10.96
C ARG A 223 -5.19 -7.40 10.24
N PRO A 224 -5.15 -7.39 8.90
CA PRO A 224 -5.39 -6.17 8.10
C PRO A 224 -6.75 -5.48 8.34
N GLY A 225 -7.76 -6.24 8.82
CA GLY A 225 -9.07 -5.70 9.17
C GLY A 225 -9.04 -4.62 10.27
N LEU A 226 -8.01 -4.60 11.12
CA LEU A 226 -7.90 -3.65 12.22
C LEU A 226 -7.56 -2.23 11.77
N CYS A 227 -6.97 -2.05 10.58
CA CYS A 227 -6.51 -0.74 10.10
C CYS A 227 -7.63 0.31 10.12
N THR A 228 -8.86 -0.09 9.81
CA THR A 228 -10.03 0.80 9.86
C THR A 228 -10.31 1.29 11.28
N GLU A 229 -10.36 0.36 12.23
CA GLU A 229 -10.64 0.66 13.63
C GLU A 229 -9.51 1.46 14.26
N ALA A 230 -8.26 1.05 14.04
CA ALA A 230 -7.08 1.75 14.51
C ALA A 230 -7.05 3.21 14.04
N ALA A 231 -7.33 3.44 12.75
CA ALA A 231 -7.40 4.80 12.19
C ALA A 231 -8.49 5.65 12.87
N GLN A 232 -9.67 5.06 13.13
CA GLN A 232 -10.80 5.72 13.80
C GLN A 232 -10.57 5.97 15.30
N GLN A 233 -9.77 5.14 15.96
CA GLN A 233 -9.38 5.30 17.38
C GLN A 233 -8.37 6.44 17.62
N GLY A 234 -8.14 7.33 16.63
CA GLY A 234 -7.32 8.54 16.77
C GLY A 234 -5.91 8.44 16.20
N LEU A 235 -5.47 7.24 15.78
CA LEU A 235 -4.14 7.03 15.21
C LEU A 235 -3.92 7.89 13.94
N MET A 236 -4.92 7.95 13.05
CA MET A 236 -4.83 8.76 11.83
C MET A 236 -4.58 10.25 12.14
N GLN A 237 -5.31 10.79 13.13
CA GLN A 237 -5.17 12.18 13.54
C GLN A 237 -3.79 12.44 14.15
N TRP A 238 -3.29 11.51 14.96
CA TRP A 238 -1.97 11.61 15.57
C TRP A 238 -0.85 11.56 14.51
N LEU A 239 -0.90 10.61 13.57
CA LEU A 239 0.07 10.49 12.47
C LEU A 239 0.12 11.75 11.61
N LEU A 240 -1.04 12.30 11.21
CA LEU A 240 -1.10 13.53 10.42
C LEU A 240 -0.52 14.73 11.20
N LYS A 241 -0.79 14.84 12.50
CA LYS A 241 -0.23 15.88 13.38
C LYS A 241 1.30 15.75 13.46
N ARG A 242 1.82 14.53 13.64
CA ARG A 242 3.25 14.23 13.74
C ARG A 242 4.00 14.49 12.44
N ILE A 243 3.43 14.09 11.30
CA ILE A 243 4.00 14.35 9.97
C ILE A 243 4.03 15.86 9.66
N LYS A 244 2.97 16.59 10.02
CA LYS A 244 2.86 18.04 9.83
C LYS A 244 3.76 18.85 10.77
N ALA A 245 4.17 18.28 11.91
CA ALA A 245 4.96 18.96 12.92
C ALA A 245 6.25 19.56 12.32
N LYS A 246 6.56 20.79 12.74
CA LYS A 246 7.75 21.54 12.29
C LYS A 246 8.98 21.15 13.10
N ILE A 247 9.24 19.85 13.15
CA ILE A 247 10.42 19.25 13.78
C ILE A 247 11.37 18.76 12.69
N PRO A 248 12.68 18.68 12.99
CA PRO A 248 13.65 18.07 12.09
C PRO A 248 13.23 16.66 11.69
N PHE A 249 13.72 16.21 10.53
CA PHE A 249 13.53 14.81 10.12
C PHE A 249 14.23 13.87 11.11
N ASP A 250 13.51 12.83 11.53
CA ASP A 250 13.96 11.78 12.43
C ASP A 250 13.34 10.42 12.03
N ALA A 251 13.82 9.34 12.65
CA ALA A 251 13.36 7.99 12.36
C ALA A 251 11.87 7.81 12.64
N ASN A 252 11.35 8.43 13.71
CA ASN A 252 9.92 8.38 14.04
C ASN A 252 9.06 9.04 12.96
N LYS A 253 9.51 10.14 12.32
CA LYS A 253 8.80 10.76 11.20
C LYS A 253 8.75 9.85 9.97
N LEU A 254 9.86 9.16 9.67
CA LEU A 254 9.90 8.15 8.63
C LEU A 254 8.88 7.04 8.95
N TYR A 255 8.93 6.50 10.16
CA TYR A 255 8.06 5.39 10.54
C TYR A 255 6.57 5.77 10.50
N CYS A 256 6.22 6.99 10.93
CA CYS A 256 4.87 7.52 10.78
C CYS A 256 4.39 7.51 9.31
N SER A 257 5.28 7.75 8.35
CA SER A 257 4.93 7.73 6.92
C SER A 257 4.65 6.32 6.41
N GLU A 258 5.33 5.30 6.97
CA GLU A 258 5.14 3.88 6.65
C GLU A 258 3.81 3.39 7.22
N ILE A 259 3.55 3.63 8.51
CA ILE A 259 2.27 3.26 9.15
C ILE A 259 1.11 3.96 8.43
N LEU A 260 1.25 5.22 8.03
CA LEU A 260 0.23 5.92 7.25
C LEU A 260 -0.05 5.21 5.92
N ALA A 261 0.99 4.76 5.21
CA ALA A 261 0.82 4.02 3.96
C ALA A 261 0.12 2.67 4.18
N ILE A 262 0.47 1.94 5.25
CA ILE A 262 -0.16 0.67 5.65
C ILE A 262 -1.65 0.87 5.95
N LEU A 263 -2.01 1.89 6.74
CA LEU A 263 -3.42 2.17 7.08
C LEU A 263 -4.28 2.47 5.84
N LEU A 264 -3.70 3.06 4.80
CA LEU A 264 -4.39 3.44 3.57
C LEU A 264 -4.40 2.32 2.53
N GLN A 265 -3.65 1.24 2.74
CA GLN A 265 -3.51 0.17 1.76
C GLN A 265 -4.85 -0.58 1.60
N ASN A 266 -5.41 -0.54 0.40
CA ASN A 266 -6.65 -1.23 0.02
C ASN A 266 -7.86 -0.97 0.95
N ASN A 267 -7.95 0.22 1.55
CA ASN A 267 -9.00 0.54 2.52
C ASN A 267 -9.65 1.90 2.22
N ASP A 268 -10.88 1.87 1.67
CA ASP A 268 -11.61 3.09 1.30
C ASP A 268 -12.09 3.90 2.51
N SER A 269 -12.44 3.24 3.61
CA SER A 269 -12.87 3.91 4.84
C SER A 269 -11.75 4.76 5.45
N THR A 270 -10.51 4.26 5.47
CA THR A 270 -9.37 5.04 5.97
C THR A 270 -8.96 6.15 5.00
N ARG A 271 -9.09 5.94 3.69
CA ARG A 271 -8.89 6.97 2.66
C ARG A 271 -9.90 8.11 2.80
N GLU A 272 -11.15 7.79 3.10
CA GLU A 272 -12.19 8.80 3.33
C GLU A 272 -11.89 9.62 4.58
N LEU A 273 -11.59 8.94 5.70
CA LEU A 273 -11.23 9.56 6.98
C LEU A 273 -10.03 10.50 6.86
N LEU A 274 -8.96 10.08 6.16
CA LEU A 274 -7.78 10.93 5.95
C LEU A 274 -8.17 12.24 5.26
N GLY A 275 -9.01 12.18 4.24
CA GLY A 275 -9.42 13.39 3.54
C GLY A 275 -10.41 14.25 4.34
N GLU A 276 -11.21 13.69 5.25
CA GLU A 276 -12.05 14.47 6.19
C GLU A 276 -11.20 15.25 7.19
N LEU A 277 -10.02 14.73 7.54
CA LEU A 277 -9.06 15.36 8.45
C LEU A 277 -8.10 16.35 7.75
N ASP A 278 -8.47 16.84 6.55
CA ASP A 278 -7.61 17.68 5.68
C ASP A 278 -6.23 17.04 5.41
N GLY A 279 -6.13 15.71 5.45
CA GLY A 279 -4.87 14.99 5.30
C GLY A 279 -4.24 15.14 3.92
N ILE A 280 -5.05 15.36 2.87
CA ILE A 280 -4.54 15.63 1.51
C ILE A 280 -3.68 16.90 1.49
N ASP A 281 -4.11 17.97 2.17
CA ASP A 281 -3.33 19.20 2.27
C ASP A 281 -2.04 18.99 3.07
N VAL A 282 -2.07 18.14 4.11
CA VAL A 282 -0.87 17.76 4.87
C VAL A 282 0.13 17.03 3.98
N LEU A 283 -0.30 16.02 3.22
CA LEU A 283 0.54 15.29 2.28
C LEU A 283 1.15 16.22 1.22
N LEU A 284 0.33 17.06 0.60
CA LEU A 284 0.79 18.04 -0.39
C LEU A 284 1.80 19.04 0.21
N GLN A 285 1.55 19.52 1.43
CA GLN A 285 2.45 20.44 2.12
C GLN A 285 3.82 19.81 2.38
N GLN A 286 3.87 18.56 2.87
CA GLN A 286 5.14 17.86 3.11
C GLN A 286 5.87 17.56 1.81
N LEU A 287 5.17 17.06 0.79
CA LEU A 287 5.75 16.83 -0.53
C LEU A 287 6.28 18.12 -1.17
N SER A 288 5.67 19.27 -0.86
CA SER A 288 6.07 20.56 -1.40
C SER A 288 7.49 21.01 -0.99
N VAL A 289 8.08 20.41 0.04
CA VAL A 289 9.49 20.64 0.43
C VAL A 289 10.43 20.12 -0.67
N PHE A 290 10.08 19.00 -1.30
CA PHE A 290 10.88 18.31 -2.33
C PHE A 290 10.63 18.81 -3.76
N LYS A 291 9.94 19.95 -3.93
CA LYS A 291 9.63 20.49 -5.27
C LYS A 291 10.84 21.02 -6.02
N ARG A 292 11.85 21.54 -5.31
CA ARG A 292 13.07 22.16 -5.89
C ARG A 292 14.38 21.54 -5.38
N HIS A 293 14.31 20.76 -4.31
CA HIS A 293 15.46 20.13 -3.67
C HIS A 293 15.23 18.63 -3.61
N ASN A 294 16.32 17.88 -3.68
CA ASN A 294 16.31 16.45 -3.43
C ASN A 294 16.36 16.21 -1.91
N PRO A 295 15.78 15.11 -1.42
CA PRO A 295 16.09 14.57 -0.09
C PRO A 295 17.60 14.57 0.18
N ALA A 296 17.99 14.91 1.41
CA ALA A 296 19.37 14.97 1.85
C ALA A 296 19.93 13.57 2.15
N THR A 297 19.08 12.66 2.65
CA THR A 297 19.47 11.30 3.04
C THR A 297 18.58 10.25 2.34
N ALA A 298 18.97 8.98 2.43
CA ALA A 298 18.19 7.88 1.84
C ALA A 298 16.88 7.65 2.60
N GLU A 299 16.91 7.84 3.92
CA GLU A 299 15.76 7.72 4.82
C GLU A 299 14.74 8.84 4.53
N GLU A 300 15.21 10.06 4.26
CA GLU A 300 14.30 11.16 3.86
C GLU A 300 13.71 10.91 2.45
N GLN A 301 14.45 10.23 1.57
CA GLN A 301 13.93 9.79 0.28
C GLN A 301 12.84 8.72 0.45
N GLU A 302 13.03 7.77 1.35
CA GLU A 302 12.04 6.74 1.67
C GLU A 302 10.76 7.36 2.22
N MET A 303 10.86 8.28 3.17
CA MET A 303 9.71 9.05 3.68
C MET A 303 8.97 9.77 2.54
N MET A 304 9.71 10.39 1.60
CA MET A 304 9.09 11.05 0.45
C MET A 304 8.29 10.06 -0.42
N GLU A 305 8.82 8.87 -0.70
CA GLU A 305 8.10 7.85 -1.47
C GLU A 305 6.87 7.32 -0.71
N ASN A 306 6.97 7.09 0.60
CA ASN A 306 5.84 6.68 1.44
C ASN A 306 4.69 7.70 1.40
N LEU A 307 5.02 8.99 1.44
CA LEU A 307 4.02 10.07 1.29
C LEU A 307 3.40 10.11 -0.11
N PHE A 308 4.17 9.79 -1.15
CA PHE A 308 3.63 9.65 -2.50
C PHE A 308 2.70 8.44 -2.64
N ASP A 309 3.05 7.30 -2.04
CA ASP A 309 2.22 6.10 -2.05
C ASP A 309 0.93 6.30 -1.26
N ALA A 310 1.00 6.95 -0.09
CA ALA A 310 -0.17 7.38 0.67
C ALA A 310 -1.09 8.27 -0.19
N LEU A 311 -0.52 9.27 -0.87
CA LEU A 311 -1.29 10.16 -1.75
C LEU A 311 -1.92 9.42 -2.94
N CYS A 312 -1.19 8.50 -3.57
CA CYS A 312 -1.72 7.67 -4.66
C CYS A 312 -2.87 6.79 -4.17
N SER A 313 -2.74 6.17 -2.99
CA SER A 313 -3.79 5.37 -2.38
C SER A 313 -5.05 6.22 -2.11
N CYS A 314 -4.88 7.43 -1.57
CA CYS A 314 -6.00 8.35 -1.36
C CYS A 314 -6.74 8.73 -2.64
N LEU A 315 -6.03 8.89 -3.78
CA LEU A 315 -6.61 9.26 -5.08
C LEU A 315 -7.40 8.12 -5.76
N MET A 316 -7.31 6.90 -5.23
CA MET A 316 -8.18 5.79 -5.65
C MET A 316 -9.63 6.06 -5.24
N LEU A 317 -9.86 6.82 -4.16
CA LEU A 317 -11.19 7.26 -3.74
C LEU A 317 -11.59 8.56 -4.46
N ALA A 318 -12.76 8.55 -5.11
CA ALA A 318 -13.26 9.68 -5.89
C ALA A 318 -13.37 10.99 -5.08
N ALA A 319 -13.85 10.89 -3.82
CA ALA A 319 -14.03 12.05 -2.93
C ALA A 319 -12.73 12.83 -2.67
N ASN A 320 -11.58 12.15 -2.70
CA ASN A 320 -10.28 12.78 -2.45
C ASN A 320 -9.71 13.50 -3.67
N ARG A 321 -10.23 13.27 -4.87
CA ARG A 321 -9.77 13.96 -6.09
C ARG A 321 -10.15 15.43 -6.09
N ASP A 322 -11.38 15.71 -5.70
CA ASP A 322 -11.86 17.07 -5.51
C ASP A 322 -11.08 17.80 -4.38
N ARG A 323 -10.72 17.10 -3.30
CA ARG A 323 -9.82 17.62 -2.25
C ARG A 323 -8.41 17.91 -2.82
N PHE A 324 -7.84 17.00 -3.61
CA PHE A 324 -6.54 17.17 -4.27
C PHE A 324 -6.53 18.34 -5.27
N LEU A 325 -7.61 18.52 -6.04
CA LEU A 325 -7.80 19.63 -6.96
C LEU A 325 -7.83 20.97 -6.23
N ARG A 326 -8.57 21.05 -5.11
CA ARG A 326 -8.62 22.25 -4.24
C ARG A 326 -7.28 22.56 -3.60
N GLY A 327 -6.54 21.53 -3.16
CA GLY A 327 -5.21 21.66 -2.55
C GLY A 327 -4.07 22.06 -3.52
N GLU A 328 -4.40 22.43 -4.77
CA GLU A 328 -3.44 22.73 -5.83
C GLU A 328 -2.46 21.58 -6.12
N GLY A 329 -2.89 20.33 -5.90
CA GLY A 329 -2.06 19.14 -6.11
C GLY A 329 -1.52 19.05 -7.54
N LEU A 330 -2.35 19.33 -8.54
CA LEU A 330 -1.94 19.35 -9.95
C LEU A 330 -0.83 20.37 -10.24
N GLN A 331 -0.92 21.57 -9.65
CA GLN A 331 0.08 22.61 -9.79
C GLN A 331 1.42 22.16 -9.20
N LEU A 332 1.38 21.53 -8.02
CA LEU A 332 2.56 21.00 -7.36
C LEU A 332 3.23 19.89 -8.18
N MET A 333 2.46 18.90 -8.64
CA MET A 333 3.00 17.79 -9.44
C MET A 333 3.55 18.28 -10.78
N ASN A 334 2.84 19.19 -11.45
CA ASN A 334 3.32 19.80 -12.70
C ASN A 334 4.63 20.60 -12.49
N LEU A 335 4.78 21.28 -11.34
CA LEU A 335 6.03 21.94 -10.98
C LEU A 335 7.17 20.94 -10.77
N MET A 336 6.93 19.84 -10.03
CA MET A 336 7.93 18.79 -9.77
C MET A 336 8.44 18.15 -11.07
N LEU A 337 7.54 17.87 -12.03
CA LEU A 337 7.91 17.36 -13.35
C LEU A 337 8.87 18.30 -14.10
N ARG A 338 8.63 19.62 -13.98
CA ARG A 338 9.43 20.67 -14.63
C ARG A 338 10.80 20.88 -14.00
N GLU A 339 10.91 20.77 -12.68
CA GLU A 339 12.15 20.95 -11.89
C GLU A 339 13.15 19.79 -12.02
N LYS A 340 12.67 18.63 -12.50
CA LYS A 340 13.52 17.48 -12.89
C LYS A 340 14.31 16.85 -11.73
N LYS A 341 13.74 16.89 -10.52
CA LYS A 341 14.30 16.33 -9.27
C LYS A 341 13.89 14.87 -9.07
N MET A 342 14.31 14.25 -7.95
CA MET A 342 14.00 12.84 -7.65
C MET A 342 12.48 12.60 -7.55
N SER A 343 11.74 13.56 -7.00
CA SER A 343 10.27 13.58 -6.89
C SER A 343 9.51 13.53 -8.23
N ARG A 344 10.19 13.64 -9.37
CA ARG A 344 9.56 13.61 -10.69
C ARG A 344 8.78 12.32 -10.95
N THR A 345 9.38 11.17 -10.65
CA THR A 345 8.82 9.87 -11.06
C THR A 345 7.50 9.64 -10.33
N SER A 346 7.51 9.88 -9.02
CA SER A 346 6.35 9.73 -8.15
C SER A 346 5.29 10.82 -8.42
N ALA A 347 5.71 12.06 -8.76
CA ALA A 347 4.77 13.09 -9.22
C ALA A 347 4.04 12.72 -10.52
N LEU A 348 4.69 11.95 -11.41
CA LEU A 348 4.04 11.43 -12.62
C LEU A 348 3.00 10.36 -12.26
N LYS A 349 3.34 9.45 -11.33
CA LYS A 349 2.42 8.43 -10.80
C LYS A 349 1.18 9.06 -10.13
N VAL A 350 1.35 10.11 -9.33
CA VAL A 350 0.24 10.85 -8.72
C VAL A 350 -0.68 11.48 -9.77
N LEU A 351 -0.10 12.08 -10.81
CA LEU A 351 -0.90 12.68 -11.90
C LEU A 351 -1.73 11.63 -12.63
N ASP A 352 -1.17 10.45 -12.86
CA ASP A 352 -1.90 9.32 -13.44
C ASP A 352 -3.10 8.92 -12.57
N HIS A 353 -2.89 8.69 -11.27
CA HIS A 353 -3.97 8.33 -10.34
C HIS A 353 -5.04 9.41 -10.16
N GLY A 354 -4.69 10.70 -10.23
CA GLY A 354 -5.67 11.79 -10.17
C GLY A 354 -6.55 11.86 -11.42
N MET A 355 -5.96 11.66 -12.60
CA MET A 355 -6.67 11.84 -13.88
C MET A 355 -7.39 10.60 -14.40
N ILE A 356 -7.12 9.41 -13.87
CA ILE A 356 -7.65 8.15 -14.39
C ILE A 356 -9.17 8.00 -14.22
N GLY A 357 -9.88 7.64 -15.30
CA GLY A 357 -11.31 7.37 -15.29
C GLY A 357 -12.21 8.62 -15.21
N PRO A 358 -13.54 8.45 -15.17
CA PRO A 358 -14.49 9.57 -15.30
C PRO A 358 -14.41 10.59 -14.15
N GLU A 359 -14.13 10.10 -12.93
CA GLU A 359 -13.97 10.93 -11.73
C GLU A 359 -12.75 11.88 -11.83
N GLY A 360 -11.80 11.60 -12.73
CA GLY A 360 -10.63 12.45 -13.00
C GLY A 360 -10.90 13.53 -14.06
N SER A 361 -12.15 13.72 -14.49
CA SER A 361 -12.49 14.67 -15.55
C SER A 361 -12.08 16.10 -15.22
N ASP A 362 -12.40 16.59 -14.02
CA ASP A 362 -12.08 17.96 -13.63
C ASP A 362 -10.56 18.16 -13.50
N ASP A 363 -9.86 17.13 -13.00
CA ASP A 363 -8.40 17.12 -12.95
C ASP A 363 -7.77 17.20 -14.34
N CYS A 364 -8.29 16.44 -15.32
CA CYS A 364 -7.84 16.52 -16.72
C CYS A 364 -8.01 17.94 -17.29
N HIS A 365 -9.17 18.58 -17.07
CA HIS A 365 -9.42 19.94 -17.58
C HIS A 365 -8.48 20.95 -16.92
N LYS A 366 -8.34 20.88 -15.60
CA LYS A 366 -7.43 21.76 -14.86
C LYS A 366 -5.98 21.55 -15.29
N PHE A 367 -5.56 20.31 -15.51
CA PHE A 367 -4.21 19.97 -15.98
C PHE A 367 -3.87 20.67 -17.30
N VAL A 368 -4.80 20.72 -18.25
CA VAL A 368 -4.61 21.47 -19.50
C VAL A 368 -4.53 22.98 -19.25
N ASP A 369 -5.37 23.51 -18.37
CA ASP A 369 -5.42 24.95 -18.06
C ASP A 369 -4.14 25.46 -17.39
N ILE A 370 -3.49 24.63 -16.56
CA ILE A 370 -2.19 24.93 -15.93
C ILE A 370 -0.98 24.63 -16.83
N LEU A 371 -1.19 24.53 -18.15
CA LEU A 371 -0.17 24.25 -19.17
C LEU A 371 0.49 22.86 -19.02
N GLY A 372 -0.21 21.87 -18.44
CA GLY A 372 0.27 20.50 -18.27
C GLY A 372 0.68 19.83 -19.58
N LEU A 373 0.03 20.17 -20.70
CA LEU A 373 0.40 19.69 -22.04
C LEU A 373 1.83 20.07 -22.43
N ARG A 374 2.34 21.22 -21.98
CA ARG A 374 3.73 21.63 -22.23
C ARG A 374 4.74 20.81 -21.43
N THR A 375 4.29 20.16 -20.36
CA THR A 375 5.13 19.34 -19.48
C THR A 375 5.11 17.87 -19.87
N ILE A 376 3.94 17.29 -20.18
CA ILE A 376 3.79 15.86 -20.48
C ILE A 376 4.31 15.46 -21.87
N PHE A 377 4.08 16.27 -22.91
CA PHE A 377 4.51 15.92 -24.27
C PHE A 377 6.04 15.82 -24.44
N PRO A 378 6.88 16.67 -23.81
CA PRO A 378 8.32 16.42 -23.77
C PRO A 378 8.72 15.08 -23.15
N LEU A 379 7.98 14.59 -22.15
CA LEU A 379 8.20 13.28 -21.53
C LEU A 379 7.78 12.16 -22.48
N PHE A 380 6.65 12.32 -23.19
CA PHE A 380 6.19 11.40 -24.22
C PHE A 380 7.19 11.25 -25.38
N MET A 381 7.75 12.37 -25.85
CA MET A 381 8.75 12.37 -26.92
C MET A 381 10.08 11.76 -26.50
N LYS A 382 10.44 11.83 -25.20
CA LYS A 382 11.74 11.35 -24.73
C LYS A 382 11.74 10.95 -23.26
N THR A 383 11.94 9.66 -23.04
CA THR A 383 12.19 9.06 -21.73
C THR A 383 13.52 9.57 -21.13
N PRO A 384 13.53 10.12 -19.89
CA PRO A 384 14.73 10.68 -19.27
C PRO A 384 15.90 9.70 -19.06
N LYS A 385 17.07 9.99 -19.65
CA LYS A 385 18.27 9.09 -19.66
C LYS A 385 18.89 8.73 -18.29
N LYS A 386 18.60 9.46 -17.20
CA LYS A 386 19.21 9.19 -15.87
C LYS A 386 18.63 7.93 -15.20
N MET A 387 17.58 7.32 -15.75
CA MET A 387 16.91 6.13 -15.19
C MET A 387 17.43 4.79 -15.75
N ARG A 388 18.52 4.83 -16.53
CA ARG A 388 19.08 3.69 -17.29
C ARG A 388 19.62 2.48 -16.51
N LYS A 389 19.53 2.44 -15.17
CA LYS A 389 20.06 1.28 -14.42
C LYS A 389 19.11 0.09 -14.33
N ALA A 390 17.87 0.18 -14.81
CA ALA A 390 17.00 -0.98 -15.01
C ALA A 390 15.98 -0.67 -16.13
N GLY A 391 15.84 -1.55 -17.12
CA GLY A 391 14.89 -1.38 -18.24
C GLY A 391 13.41 -1.32 -17.82
N THR A 392 13.11 -1.64 -16.56
CA THR A 392 11.78 -1.54 -15.93
C THR A 392 11.33 -0.08 -15.76
N VAL A 393 12.24 0.82 -15.42
CA VAL A 393 11.91 2.22 -15.12
C VAL A 393 11.49 3.01 -16.37
N ASP A 394 12.06 2.66 -17.52
CA ASP A 394 11.67 3.29 -18.79
C ASP A 394 10.25 2.89 -19.21
N LYS A 395 9.84 1.65 -18.88
CA LYS A 395 8.49 1.14 -19.14
C LYS A 395 7.47 1.81 -18.24
N GLU A 396 7.70 1.82 -16.92
CA GLU A 396 6.82 2.49 -15.95
C GLU A 396 6.61 3.97 -16.31
N HIS A 397 7.68 4.66 -16.73
CA HIS A 397 7.56 6.04 -17.20
C HIS A 397 6.66 6.17 -18.44
N GLU A 398 6.91 5.36 -19.46
CA GLU A 398 6.11 5.36 -20.70
C GLU A 398 4.65 4.99 -20.42
N GLU A 399 4.41 4.07 -19.49
CA GLU A 399 3.10 3.65 -19.01
C GLU A 399 2.29 4.82 -18.43
N HIS A 400 2.82 5.47 -17.39
CA HIS A 400 2.13 6.61 -16.77
C HIS A 400 1.91 7.76 -17.75
N VAL A 401 2.88 8.05 -18.62
CA VAL A 401 2.69 9.09 -19.66
C VAL A 401 1.56 8.72 -20.62
N CYS A 402 1.52 7.48 -21.09
CA CYS A 402 0.45 7.02 -21.99
C CYS A 402 -0.90 7.01 -21.27
N SER A 403 -0.95 6.60 -20.01
CA SER A 403 -2.17 6.57 -19.20
C SER A 403 -2.73 7.97 -18.97
N ILE A 404 -1.87 8.96 -18.69
CA ILE A 404 -2.27 10.37 -18.58
C ILE A 404 -2.84 10.90 -19.91
N ILE A 405 -2.19 10.61 -21.03
CA ILE A 405 -2.65 11.05 -22.36
C ILE A 405 -3.98 10.38 -22.71
N ALA A 406 -4.12 9.08 -22.44
CA ALA A 406 -5.35 8.31 -22.64
C ALA A 406 -6.49 8.89 -21.78
N SER A 407 -6.24 9.17 -20.50
CA SER A 407 -7.21 9.77 -19.58
C SER A 407 -7.64 11.16 -20.02
N CYS A 408 -6.70 11.98 -20.51
CA CYS A 408 -7.03 13.28 -21.10
C CYS A 408 -7.88 13.12 -22.37
N LEU A 409 -7.55 12.16 -23.22
CA LEU A 409 -8.29 11.87 -24.44
C LEU A 409 -9.71 11.35 -24.15
N GLN A 410 -9.90 10.57 -23.10
CA GLN A 410 -11.21 10.09 -22.67
C GLN A 410 -12.07 11.22 -22.08
N ASN A 411 -11.49 12.03 -21.19
CA ASN A 411 -12.27 12.94 -20.35
C ASN A 411 -12.42 14.36 -20.90
N LEU A 412 -11.45 14.86 -21.68
CA LEU A 412 -11.46 16.26 -22.11
C LEU A 412 -12.55 16.54 -23.14
N LYS A 413 -13.23 17.68 -22.94
CA LYS A 413 -14.26 18.21 -23.83
C LYS A 413 -13.89 19.60 -24.35
N ALA A 414 -14.61 20.05 -25.37
CA ALA A 414 -14.55 21.41 -25.91
C ALA A 414 -13.11 21.92 -26.19
N GLN A 415 -12.77 23.11 -25.67
CA GLN A 415 -11.54 23.83 -25.99
C GLN A 415 -10.28 23.08 -25.52
N GLN A 416 -10.32 22.44 -24.34
CA GLN A 416 -9.20 21.66 -23.82
C GLN A 416 -8.93 20.43 -24.69
N ARG A 417 -9.98 19.76 -25.18
CA ARG A 417 -9.84 18.65 -26.15
C ARG A 417 -9.20 19.13 -27.45
N THR A 418 -9.65 20.26 -27.99
CA THR A 418 -9.04 20.84 -29.21
C THR A 418 -7.56 21.16 -29.00
N ARG A 419 -7.18 21.70 -27.83
CA ARG A 419 -5.77 21.96 -27.48
C ARG A 419 -4.94 20.69 -27.44
N LEU A 420 -5.46 19.60 -26.85
CA LEU A 420 -4.79 18.29 -26.84
C LEU A 420 -4.61 17.74 -28.25
N LEU A 421 -5.67 17.71 -29.06
CA LEU A 421 -5.59 17.23 -30.44
C LEU A 421 -4.62 18.06 -31.29
N SER A 422 -4.54 19.38 -31.06
CA SER A 422 -3.56 20.24 -31.74
C SER A 422 -2.12 19.83 -31.44
N LYS A 423 -1.82 19.24 -30.28
CA LYS A 423 -0.47 18.72 -29.98
C LYS A 423 -0.07 17.57 -30.90
N PHE A 424 -1.04 16.78 -31.36
CA PHE A 424 -0.80 15.66 -32.28
C PHE A 424 -0.60 16.11 -33.74
N THR A 425 -1.03 17.31 -34.12
CA THR A 425 -0.84 17.86 -35.47
C THR A 425 0.43 18.73 -35.60
N GLU A 426 1.00 19.17 -34.48
CA GLU A 426 2.26 19.94 -34.44
C GLU A 426 3.44 19.20 -35.11
N ASN A 427 4.31 19.96 -35.79
CA ASN A 427 5.56 19.49 -36.39
C ASN A 427 5.36 18.29 -37.32
N ASP A 428 4.43 18.40 -38.27
CA ASP A 428 4.10 17.32 -39.21
C ASP A 428 3.71 16.00 -38.52
N CYS A 429 2.90 16.12 -37.47
CA CYS A 429 2.43 14.99 -36.67
C CYS A 429 3.55 14.17 -36.00
N GLU A 430 4.67 14.79 -35.57
CA GLU A 430 5.81 14.09 -34.94
C GLU A 430 5.39 13.24 -33.71
N LYS A 431 4.28 13.61 -33.04
CA LYS A 431 3.73 12.89 -31.88
C LYS A 431 3.06 11.59 -32.32
N VAL A 432 2.43 11.59 -33.49
CA VAL A 432 1.89 10.37 -34.11
C VAL A 432 3.05 9.46 -34.51
N ASP A 433 4.14 10.00 -35.04
CA ASP A 433 5.34 9.20 -35.35
C ASP A 433 5.90 8.53 -34.09
N ARG A 434 6.00 9.27 -32.99
CA ARG A 434 6.40 8.74 -31.69
C ARG A 434 5.43 7.68 -31.15
N LEU A 435 4.12 7.92 -31.27
CA LEU A 435 3.08 6.96 -30.89
C LEU A 435 3.25 5.64 -31.64
N MET A 436 3.47 5.70 -32.96
CA MET A 436 3.69 4.53 -33.78
C MET A 436 5.00 3.82 -33.46
N GLU A 437 6.08 4.57 -33.20
CA GLU A 437 7.36 4.01 -32.75
C GLU A 437 7.18 3.17 -31.46
N LEU A 438 6.50 3.73 -30.46
CA LEU A 438 6.18 3.03 -29.22
C LEU A 438 5.27 1.83 -29.45
N HIS A 439 4.25 1.97 -30.31
CA HIS A 439 3.35 0.87 -30.65
C HIS A 439 4.12 -0.32 -31.21
N PHE A 440 5.01 -0.12 -32.18
CA PHE A 440 5.79 -1.24 -32.74
C PHE A 440 6.77 -1.84 -31.73
N LYS A 441 7.41 -1.00 -30.89
CA LYS A 441 8.30 -1.46 -29.81
C LYS A 441 7.59 -2.43 -28.87
N TYR A 442 6.42 -2.06 -28.35
CA TYR A 442 5.67 -2.89 -27.41
C TYR A 442 4.93 -4.05 -28.10
N LEU A 443 4.48 -3.87 -29.33
CA LEU A 443 3.88 -4.95 -30.11
C LEU A 443 4.87 -6.09 -30.35
N GLU A 444 6.11 -5.78 -30.71
CA GLU A 444 7.17 -6.78 -30.90
C GLU A 444 7.48 -7.52 -29.59
N ALA A 445 7.57 -6.78 -28.48
CA ALA A 445 7.83 -7.35 -27.16
C ALA A 445 6.72 -8.32 -26.72
N VAL A 446 5.45 -7.92 -26.87
CA VAL A 446 4.28 -8.74 -26.53
C VAL A 446 4.18 -9.95 -27.47
N GLN A 447 4.39 -9.79 -28.78
CA GLN A 447 4.38 -10.91 -29.72
C GLN A 447 5.48 -11.95 -29.42
N LEU A 448 6.65 -11.51 -28.93
CA LEU A 448 7.70 -12.42 -28.49
C LEU A 448 7.30 -13.18 -27.22
N ALA A 449 6.62 -12.51 -26.28
CA ALA A 449 6.06 -13.15 -25.10
C ALA A 449 4.97 -14.17 -25.48
N ASP A 450 4.02 -13.79 -26.34
CA ASP A 450 2.94 -14.67 -26.81
C ASP A 450 3.50 -15.91 -27.51
N LYS A 451 4.54 -15.78 -28.36
CA LYS A 451 5.19 -16.94 -29.00
C LYS A 451 5.84 -17.89 -28.01
N ARG A 452 6.42 -17.38 -26.92
CA ARG A 452 7.00 -18.22 -25.85
C ARG A 452 5.91 -18.94 -25.08
N ILE A 453 4.86 -18.21 -24.69
CA ILE A 453 3.69 -18.74 -24.00
C ILE A 453 3.03 -19.85 -24.84
N GLU A 454 2.83 -19.63 -26.14
CA GLU A 454 2.22 -20.62 -27.02
C GLU A 454 3.09 -21.89 -27.17
N GLY A 455 4.41 -21.72 -27.24
CA GLY A 455 5.35 -22.85 -27.24
C GLY A 455 5.28 -23.66 -25.96
N GLU A 456 5.22 -22.99 -24.80
CA GLU A 456 5.06 -23.62 -23.50
C GLU A 456 3.72 -24.33 -23.38
N LYS A 457 2.60 -23.69 -23.75
CA LYS A 457 1.27 -24.31 -23.80
C LYS A 457 1.29 -25.59 -24.63
N HIS A 458 1.94 -25.56 -25.79
CA HIS A 458 2.07 -26.73 -26.65
C HIS A 458 2.89 -27.86 -26.01
N ASP A 459 3.96 -27.54 -25.29
CA ASP A 459 4.78 -28.53 -24.59
C ASP A 459 4.11 -29.07 -23.32
N MET A 460 3.32 -28.26 -22.61
CA MET A 460 2.47 -28.71 -21.49
C MET A 460 1.45 -29.73 -21.97
N VAL A 461 0.78 -29.45 -23.09
CA VAL A 461 -0.16 -30.39 -23.71
C VAL A 461 0.53 -31.71 -24.09
N LYS A 462 1.77 -31.69 -24.59
CA LYS A 462 2.54 -32.92 -24.86
C LYS A 462 2.90 -33.70 -23.59
N ARG A 463 3.14 -33.00 -22.48
CA ARG A 463 3.42 -33.61 -21.17
C ARG A 463 2.15 -34.11 -20.45
N GLY A 464 0.96 -33.79 -20.98
CA GLY A 464 -0.31 -34.13 -20.36
C GLY A 464 -0.65 -33.25 -19.16
N GLU A 465 -0.04 -32.07 -19.06
CA GLU A 465 -0.34 -31.06 -18.04
C GLU A 465 -1.65 -30.34 -18.42
N ILE A 466 -2.50 -30.08 -17.43
CA ILE A 466 -3.76 -29.35 -17.60
C ILE A 466 -3.45 -27.86 -17.53
N LEU A 467 -4.00 -27.09 -18.48
CA LEU A 467 -4.02 -25.64 -18.40
C LEU A 467 -5.19 -25.26 -17.48
N ASP A 468 -4.88 -24.81 -16.28
CA ASP A 468 -5.85 -24.28 -15.32
C ASP A 468 -5.81 -22.74 -15.29
N ASP A 469 -6.75 -22.15 -14.56
CA ASP A 469 -6.90 -20.70 -14.46
C ASP A 469 -5.64 -20.03 -13.83
N VAL A 470 -4.94 -20.73 -12.92
CA VAL A 470 -3.71 -20.24 -12.29
C VAL A 470 -2.59 -20.07 -13.32
N MET A 471 -2.46 -21.02 -14.24
CA MET A 471 -1.51 -20.92 -15.35
C MET A 471 -1.90 -19.80 -16.32
N GLU A 472 -3.20 -19.56 -16.56
CA GLU A 472 -3.65 -18.44 -17.39
C GLU A 472 -3.30 -17.08 -16.78
N ASP A 473 -3.46 -16.93 -15.47
CA ASP A 473 -3.03 -15.74 -14.72
C ASP A 473 -1.51 -15.54 -14.81
N GLU A 474 -0.72 -16.60 -14.69
CA GLU A 474 0.73 -16.53 -14.85
C GLU A 474 1.12 -16.05 -16.27
N PHE A 475 0.47 -16.58 -17.30
CA PHE A 475 0.67 -16.13 -18.68
C PHE A 475 0.25 -14.67 -18.88
N TYR A 476 -0.83 -14.24 -18.24
CA TYR A 476 -1.27 -12.85 -18.28
C TYR A 476 -0.25 -11.91 -17.63
N LEU A 477 0.28 -12.27 -16.45
CA LEU A 477 1.36 -11.52 -15.78
C LEU A 477 2.60 -11.38 -16.66
N ARG A 478 3.00 -12.45 -17.36
CA ARG A 478 4.14 -12.40 -18.30
C ARG A 478 3.87 -11.47 -19.49
N ARG A 479 2.62 -11.37 -19.97
CA ARG A 479 2.23 -10.40 -21.02
C ARG A 479 2.24 -8.97 -20.48
N LEU A 480 1.78 -8.75 -19.25
CA LEU A 480 1.89 -7.46 -18.57
C LEU A 480 3.35 -7.04 -18.42
N ASP A 481 4.25 -7.95 -18.02
CA ASP A 481 5.69 -7.72 -17.93
C ASP A 481 6.30 -7.31 -19.28
N ALA A 482 5.85 -7.92 -20.37
CA ALA A 482 6.24 -7.54 -21.74
C ALA A 482 5.70 -6.17 -22.18
N GLY A 483 4.76 -5.57 -21.44
CA GLY A 483 4.20 -4.25 -21.69
C GLY A 483 2.85 -4.25 -22.40
N LEU A 484 2.03 -5.27 -22.19
CA LEU A 484 0.66 -5.34 -22.71
C LEU A 484 -0.17 -4.10 -22.34
N PHE A 485 -0.11 -3.63 -21.10
CA PHE A 485 -0.89 -2.48 -20.67
C PHE A 485 -0.51 -1.19 -21.41
N VAL A 486 0.80 -0.91 -21.56
CA VAL A 486 1.29 0.22 -22.37
C VAL A 486 0.83 0.09 -23.82
N LEU A 487 0.90 -1.12 -24.40
CA LEU A 487 0.43 -1.39 -25.76
C LEU A 487 -1.07 -1.10 -25.92
N GLN A 488 -1.90 -1.51 -24.97
CA GLN A 488 -3.34 -1.23 -24.97
C GLN A 488 -3.61 0.27 -24.90
N LEU A 489 -2.91 1.01 -24.03
CA LEU A 489 -3.03 2.47 -23.95
C LEU A 489 -2.62 3.17 -25.25
N LEU A 490 -1.53 2.72 -25.88
CA LEU A 490 -1.09 3.25 -27.18
C LEU A 490 -2.12 2.99 -28.29
N CYS A 491 -2.71 1.78 -28.32
CA CYS A 491 -3.79 1.45 -29.24
C CYS A 491 -5.05 2.28 -28.96
N TYR A 492 -5.40 2.52 -27.69
CA TYR A 492 -6.52 3.37 -27.30
C TYR A 492 -6.31 4.82 -27.79
N ILE A 493 -5.13 5.39 -27.52
CA ILE A 493 -4.74 6.72 -28.02
C ILE A 493 -4.85 6.78 -29.54
N MET A 494 -4.33 5.77 -30.25
CA MET A 494 -4.34 5.69 -31.72
C MET A 494 -5.76 5.69 -32.30
N VAL A 495 -6.65 4.90 -31.70
CA VAL A 495 -8.06 4.82 -32.10
C VAL A 495 -8.77 6.13 -31.80
N GLU A 496 -8.59 6.71 -30.62
CA GLU A 496 -9.25 7.95 -30.23
C GLU A 496 -8.82 9.15 -31.10
N ILE A 497 -7.52 9.32 -31.38
CA ILE A 497 -7.06 10.43 -32.23
C ILE A 497 -7.51 10.27 -33.69
N SER A 498 -7.69 9.03 -34.16
CA SER A 498 -8.20 8.76 -35.52
C SER A 498 -9.68 9.11 -35.64
N ASN A 499 -10.43 8.94 -34.55
CA ASN A 499 -11.85 9.31 -34.44
C ASN A 499 -12.09 10.79 -34.09
N SER A 500 -11.04 11.60 -34.04
CA SER A 500 -11.15 13.02 -33.68
C SER A 500 -11.80 13.92 -34.75
N GLY A 501 -12.08 13.38 -35.95
CA GLY A 501 -12.55 14.14 -37.11
C GLY A 501 -11.44 14.90 -37.87
N ILE A 502 -10.17 14.73 -37.46
CA ILE A 502 -9.01 15.35 -38.12
C ILE A 502 -8.40 14.35 -39.11
N SER A 503 -8.68 14.53 -40.40
CA SER A 503 -8.23 13.62 -41.47
C SER A 503 -6.71 13.42 -41.52
N GLN A 504 -5.92 14.45 -41.20
CA GLN A 504 -4.46 14.39 -41.18
C GLN A 504 -3.94 13.33 -40.19
N LEU A 505 -4.56 13.20 -39.00
CA LEU A 505 -4.14 12.23 -37.98
C LEU A 505 -4.46 10.80 -38.44
N GLN A 506 -5.67 10.59 -38.92
CA GLN A 506 -6.11 9.29 -39.45
C GLN A 506 -5.22 8.84 -40.63
N GLN A 507 -4.94 9.74 -41.57
CA GLN A 507 -4.07 9.44 -42.72
C GLN A 507 -2.66 9.07 -42.29
N ARG A 508 -2.07 9.79 -41.31
CA ARG A 508 -0.71 9.51 -40.83
C ARG A 508 -0.61 8.14 -40.15
N VAL A 509 -1.58 7.79 -39.30
CA VAL A 509 -1.65 6.46 -38.64
C VAL A 509 -1.69 5.35 -39.69
N HIS A 510 -2.61 5.44 -40.66
CA HIS A 510 -2.75 4.45 -41.72
C HIS A 510 -1.51 4.36 -42.62
N GLN A 511 -0.91 5.51 -42.94
CA GLN A 511 0.33 5.57 -43.72
C GLN A 511 1.46 4.80 -43.03
N ILE A 512 1.67 5.01 -41.72
CA ILE A 512 2.76 4.36 -40.99
C ILE A 512 2.49 2.87 -40.80
N LEU A 513 1.24 2.47 -40.51
CA LEU A 513 0.85 1.06 -40.45
C LEU A 513 1.17 0.34 -41.75
N ASN A 514 0.78 0.92 -42.89
CA ASN A 514 1.04 0.33 -44.20
C ASN A 514 2.54 0.26 -44.54
N LEU A 515 3.33 1.28 -44.17
CA LEU A 515 4.78 1.31 -44.46
C LEU A 515 5.58 0.31 -43.64
N ARG A 516 5.19 0.04 -42.39
CA ARG A 516 5.90 -0.88 -41.48
C ARG A 516 5.30 -2.29 -41.42
N GLY A 517 4.34 -2.60 -42.30
CA GLY A 517 3.66 -3.90 -42.32
C GLY A 517 2.74 -4.15 -41.12
N GLY A 518 2.36 -3.09 -40.40
CA GLY A 518 1.38 -3.16 -39.33
C GLY A 518 -0.03 -3.37 -39.88
N SER A 519 -0.86 -4.13 -39.15
CA SER A 519 -2.23 -4.43 -39.56
C SER A 519 -3.23 -3.76 -38.62
N VAL A 520 -4.18 -3.02 -39.20
CA VAL A 520 -5.33 -2.45 -38.47
C VAL A 520 -6.08 -3.53 -37.70
N LYS A 521 -6.11 -4.77 -38.22
CA LYS A 521 -6.75 -5.91 -37.54
C LYS A 521 -6.09 -6.25 -36.20
N VAL A 522 -4.76 -6.09 -36.10
CA VAL A 522 -4.01 -6.35 -34.86
C VAL A 522 -4.38 -5.30 -33.81
N VAL A 523 -4.44 -4.02 -34.19
CA VAL A 523 -4.89 -2.94 -33.30
C VAL A 523 -6.32 -3.19 -32.82
N ARG A 524 -7.24 -3.56 -33.73
CA ARG A 524 -8.62 -3.88 -33.36
C ARG A 524 -8.73 -5.10 -32.43
N HIS A 525 -7.85 -6.10 -32.57
CA HIS A 525 -7.84 -7.26 -31.69
C HIS A 525 -7.41 -6.88 -30.26
N ILE A 526 -6.29 -6.15 -30.12
CA ILE A 526 -5.79 -5.67 -28.82
C ILE A 526 -6.84 -4.79 -28.12
N MET A 527 -7.55 -3.95 -28.88
CA MET A 527 -8.58 -3.07 -28.33
C MET A 527 -9.85 -3.82 -27.89
N ARG A 528 -10.20 -4.94 -28.52
CA ARG A 528 -11.30 -5.81 -28.04
C ARG A 528 -10.93 -6.46 -26.73
N GLU A 529 -9.72 -7.01 -26.64
CA GLU A 529 -9.18 -7.56 -25.39
C GLU A 529 -9.13 -6.50 -24.27
N TYR A 530 -8.75 -5.26 -24.60
CA TYR A 530 -8.78 -4.16 -23.65
C TYR A 530 -10.21 -3.83 -23.17
N ALA A 531 -11.19 -3.85 -24.08
CA ALA A 531 -12.59 -3.58 -23.76
C ALA A 531 -13.25 -4.69 -22.93
N GLU A 532 -12.82 -5.95 -23.08
CA GLU A 532 -13.31 -7.09 -22.29
C GLU A 532 -12.85 -7.02 -20.82
N ASN A 533 -11.65 -6.48 -20.59
CA ASN A 533 -11.02 -6.37 -19.26
C ASN A 533 -11.19 -4.98 -18.61
N ILE A 534 -12.02 -4.09 -19.16
CA ILE A 534 -12.23 -2.75 -18.61
C ILE A 534 -13.30 -2.74 -17.49
N GLY A 535 -13.25 -1.75 -16.60
CA GLY A 535 -14.31 -1.50 -15.62
C GLY A 535 -14.29 -2.42 -14.40
N ASP A 536 -13.30 -3.28 -14.34
CA ASP A 536 -12.99 -4.16 -13.23
C ASP A 536 -12.90 -3.36 -11.91
N GLY A 537 -13.77 -3.69 -10.95
CA GLY A 537 -13.94 -2.99 -9.67
C GLY A 537 -15.01 -1.88 -9.65
N LYS A 538 -15.76 -1.66 -10.75
CA LYS A 538 -16.91 -0.74 -10.83
C LYS A 538 -18.20 -1.50 -11.12
N SER A 539 -19.34 -0.80 -11.16
CA SER A 539 -20.63 -1.41 -11.49
C SER A 539 -20.64 -2.03 -12.88
N GLU A 540 -21.39 -3.12 -13.05
CA GLU A 540 -21.59 -3.77 -14.36
C GLU A 540 -22.12 -2.79 -15.42
N GLU A 541 -23.00 -1.86 -15.03
CA GLU A 541 -23.50 -0.80 -15.93
C GLU A 541 -22.37 0.10 -16.47
N PHE A 542 -21.37 0.41 -15.62
CA PHE A 542 -20.19 1.18 -16.05
C PHE A 542 -19.33 0.38 -17.02
N LYS A 543 -19.14 -0.92 -16.75
CA LYS A 543 -18.38 -1.84 -17.61
C LYS A 543 -19.01 -1.95 -18.99
N GLU A 544 -20.32 -2.21 -19.06
CA GLU A 544 -21.06 -2.29 -20.33
C GLU A 544 -21.02 -0.95 -21.11
N SER A 545 -21.20 0.17 -20.44
CA SER A 545 -21.15 1.50 -21.05
C SER A 545 -19.78 1.80 -21.67
N GLU A 546 -18.70 1.55 -20.93
CA GLU A 546 -17.33 1.78 -21.43
C GLU A 546 -16.95 0.80 -22.54
N GLN A 547 -17.34 -0.47 -22.42
CA GLN A 547 -17.13 -1.46 -23.47
C GLN A 547 -17.82 -1.02 -24.77
N LYS A 548 -19.07 -0.58 -24.69
CA LYS A 548 -19.80 -0.06 -25.85
C LYS A 548 -19.12 1.16 -26.47
N ARG A 549 -18.69 2.13 -25.63
CA ARG A 549 -17.96 3.32 -26.09
C ARG A 549 -16.69 2.95 -26.87
N ILE A 550 -15.91 1.99 -26.36
CA ILE A 550 -14.67 1.56 -27.03
C ILE A 550 -14.98 0.82 -28.33
N MET A 551 -16.02 -0.01 -28.36
CA MET A 551 -16.43 -0.73 -29.56
C MET A 551 -16.91 0.23 -30.66
N ASP A 552 -17.68 1.27 -30.32
CA ASP A 552 -18.12 2.32 -31.26
C ASP A 552 -16.93 3.07 -31.89
N LEU A 553 -15.84 3.27 -31.13
CA LEU A 553 -14.61 3.85 -31.65
C LEU A 553 -13.91 2.91 -32.65
N LEU A 554 -14.00 1.60 -32.45
CA LEU A 554 -13.40 0.61 -33.37
C LEU A 554 -14.14 0.46 -34.69
N GLU A 555 -15.44 0.77 -34.73
CA GLU A 555 -16.21 0.75 -35.98
C GLU A 555 -15.78 1.86 -36.94
N ASN A 556 -15.39 3.01 -36.38
CA ASN A 556 -15.00 4.20 -37.13
C ASN A 556 -13.48 4.27 -37.43
N PHE A 557 -12.69 3.37 -36.83
CA PHE A 557 -11.24 3.21 -37.04
C PHE A 557 -10.92 2.20 -38.14
#